data_AF-A0A6B3NC15-F1
#
_entry.id   AF-A0A6B3NC15-F1
#
_cell.length_a   1.000
_cell.length_b   1.000
_cell.length_c   1.000
_cell.angle_alpha   90.00
_cell.angle_beta   90.00
_cell.angle_gamma   90.00
#
_symmetry.space_group_name_H-M   'P 1'
#
loop_
_entity.id
_entity.type
_entity.pdbx_description
1 polymer ?
#
loop_
_entity_poly.entity_id
_entity_poly.type
_entity_poly.pdbx_seq_one_letter_code
_entity_poly.pdbx_strand_id
1 'polypeptide(L)'
;MGTQTIENTSVKTASTTVEPQLFQLKTQLLSKGRTDYILAKTDLMSIRIKCYAQGGENVLHTHPAEDHSFIVLAGKAKFYGKGGEIV
;
A
#
# COMPACT_ATOMS: atom_id res chain seq x y z
N MET A 1 -21.70 44.41 9.45
CA MET A 1 -20.47 43.64 9.14
C MET A 1 -20.33 42.56 10.19
N GLY A 2 -20.66 41.32 9.85
CA GLY A 2 -20.64 40.19 10.79
C GLY A 2 -19.21 39.72 11.03
N THR A 3 -18.81 39.61 12.28
CA THR A 3 -17.56 38.97 12.71
C THR A 3 -17.76 37.46 12.65
N GLN A 4 -17.11 36.79 11.70
CA GLN A 4 -17.02 35.33 11.69
C GLN A 4 -15.91 34.91 12.66
N THR A 5 -16.30 34.15 13.68
CA THR A 5 -15.38 33.44 14.57
C THR A 5 -14.75 32.30 13.79
N ILE A 6 -13.42 32.32 13.64
CA ILE A 6 -12.67 31.20 13.06
C ILE A 6 -12.70 30.08 14.10
N GLU A 7 -13.38 28.97 13.79
CA GLU A 7 -13.36 27.78 14.64
C GLU A 7 -11.95 27.19 14.67
N ASN A 8 -11.39 27.13 15.88
CA ASN A 8 -10.10 26.54 16.17
C ASN A 8 -10.19 25.03 15.88
N THR A 9 -9.82 24.64 14.67
CA THR A 9 -9.70 23.21 14.32
C THR A 9 -8.60 22.63 15.19
N SER A 10 -8.98 21.78 16.15
CA SER A 10 -8.05 21.09 17.04
C SER A 10 -7.10 20.25 16.18
N VAL A 11 -5.88 20.72 16.00
CA VAL A 11 -4.79 19.93 15.42
C VAL A 11 -4.54 18.78 16.39
N LYS A 12 -5.04 17.59 16.06
CA LYS A 12 -4.82 16.36 16.84
C LYS A 12 -3.32 16.03 16.76
N THR A 13 -2.57 16.45 17.76
CA THR A 13 -1.14 16.15 17.88
C THR A 13 -0.97 14.65 18.03
N ALA A 14 -0.22 14.01 17.13
CA ALA A 14 0.05 12.58 17.21
C ALA A 14 0.84 12.28 18.49
N SER A 15 0.39 11.26 19.24
CA SER A 15 1.06 10.80 20.46
C SER A 15 2.49 10.35 20.13
N THR A 16 3.49 10.96 20.76
CA THR A 16 4.92 10.65 20.55
C THR A 16 5.42 9.42 21.32
N THR A 17 4.52 8.69 21.98
CA THR A 17 4.84 7.52 22.83
C THR A 17 4.99 6.19 22.09
N VAL A 18 4.74 6.14 20.77
CA VAL A 18 4.91 4.93 19.98
C VAL A 18 6.29 4.95 19.32
N GLU A 19 7.14 3.99 19.68
CA GLU A 19 8.46 3.84 19.05
C GLU A 19 8.31 3.41 17.58
N PRO A 20 9.06 4.03 16.65
CA PRO A 20 9.03 3.64 15.25
C PRO A 20 9.63 2.24 15.07
N GLN A 21 8.98 1.42 14.24
CA GLN A 21 9.49 0.09 13.91
C GLN A 21 10.15 0.10 12.53
N LEU A 22 11.37 -0.43 12.47
CA LEU A 22 12.10 -0.62 11.23
C LEU A 22 11.75 -1.99 10.63
N PHE A 23 11.50 -2.01 9.32
CA PHE A 23 11.32 -3.24 8.55
C PHE A 23 12.16 -3.18 7.27
N GLN A 24 12.42 -4.33 6.66
CA GLN A 24 13.16 -4.44 5.40
C GLN A 24 12.23 -4.88 4.28
N LEU A 25 12.26 -4.15 3.16
CA LEU A 25 11.57 -4.52 1.93
C LEU A 25 12.31 -5.66 1.22
N LYS A 26 12.20 -6.88 1.77
CA LYS A 26 12.82 -8.09 1.22
C LYS A 26 11.90 -9.30 1.32
N THR A 27 12.00 -10.18 0.33
CA THR A 27 11.32 -11.49 0.27
C THR A 27 12.20 -12.48 -0.47
N GLN A 28 11.98 -13.77 -0.24
CA GLN A 28 12.57 -14.83 -1.05
C GLN A 28 11.96 -14.82 -2.46
N LEU A 29 12.82 -14.92 -3.49
CA LEU A 29 12.38 -15.13 -4.87
C LEU A 29 11.87 -16.56 -5.04
N LEU A 30 10.85 -16.71 -5.89
CA LEU A 30 10.14 -17.96 -6.11
C LEU A 30 10.51 -18.56 -7.47
N SER A 31 10.66 -19.88 -7.51
CA SER A 31 10.75 -20.63 -8.77
C SER A 31 9.39 -20.95 -9.40
N LYS A 32 8.31 -20.93 -8.60
CA LYS A 32 6.92 -21.16 -9.04
C LYS A 32 5.91 -20.47 -8.13
N GLY A 33 4.73 -20.16 -8.67
CA GLY A 33 3.59 -19.61 -7.92
C GLY A 33 3.76 -18.15 -7.50
N ARG A 34 3.09 -17.77 -6.41
CA ARG A 34 3.15 -16.44 -5.81
C ARG A 34 3.16 -16.48 -4.28
N THR A 35 3.68 -15.44 -3.65
CA THR A 35 3.52 -15.15 -2.21
C THR A 35 2.85 -13.80 -2.01
N ASP A 36 2.16 -13.65 -0.88
CA ASP A 36 1.49 -12.43 -0.47
C ASP A 36 1.40 -12.37 1.05
N TYR A 37 2.27 -11.58 1.68
CA TYR A 37 2.27 -11.45 3.14
C TYR A 37 2.36 -9.99 3.59
N ILE A 38 1.83 -9.75 4.78
CA ILE A 38 1.84 -8.45 5.45
C ILE A 38 3.20 -8.28 6.12
N LEU A 39 3.91 -7.21 5.77
CA LEU A 39 5.21 -6.85 6.34
C LEU A 39 5.06 -5.91 7.54
N ALA A 40 4.11 -4.97 7.46
CA ALA A 40 3.73 -4.05 8.53
C ALA A 40 2.27 -3.66 8.37
N LYS A 41 1.58 -3.36 9.48
CA LYS A 41 0.15 -3.00 9.47
C LYS A 41 -0.22 -2.12 10.66
N THR A 42 -1.12 -1.18 10.42
CA THR A 42 -1.94 -0.48 11.42
C THR A 42 -3.42 -0.67 11.09
N ASP A 43 -4.31 0.05 11.77
CA ASP A 43 -5.74 0.03 11.46
C ASP A 43 -6.07 0.65 10.10
N LEU A 44 -5.24 1.58 9.61
CA LEU A 44 -5.51 2.38 8.41
C LEU A 44 -4.55 2.12 7.24
N MET A 45 -3.45 1.39 7.47
CA MET A 45 -2.46 1.12 6.42
C MET A 45 -1.89 -0.29 6.57
N SER A 46 -1.65 -0.96 5.45
CA SER A 46 -0.84 -2.17 5.42
C SER A 46 0.24 -2.08 4.35
N ILE A 47 1.42 -2.57 4.67
CA ILE A 47 2.52 -2.76 3.74
C ILE A 47 2.59 -4.25 3.46
N ARG A 48 2.38 -4.64 2.21
CA ARG A 48 2.39 -6.03 1.77
C ARG A 48 3.49 -6.21 0.75
N ILE A 49 4.18 -7.34 0.83
CA ILE A 49 5.14 -7.74 -0.18
C ILE A 49 4.60 -8.95 -0.92
N LYS A 50 4.56 -8.84 -2.24
CA LYS A 50 4.10 -9.89 -3.14
C LYS A 50 5.27 -10.27 -4.04
N CYS A 51 5.53 -11.56 -4.18
CA CYS A 51 6.52 -12.09 -5.12
C CYS A 51 5.80 -13.02 -6.08
N TYR A 52 6.03 -12.83 -7.38
CA TYR A 52 5.49 -13.66 -8.44
C TYR A 52 6.65 -14.33 -9.16
N ALA A 53 6.63 -15.66 -9.26
CA ALA A 53 7.54 -16.36 -10.16
C ALA A 53 7.22 -15.99 -11.62
N GLN A 54 8.16 -16.23 -12.53
CA GLN A 54 7.88 -16.06 -13.96
C GLN A 54 6.71 -16.95 -14.40
N GLY A 55 5.74 -16.38 -15.11
CA GLY A 55 4.50 -17.09 -15.47
C GLY A 55 3.59 -17.40 -14.27
N GLY A 56 3.89 -16.84 -13.10
CA GLY A 56 3.08 -16.96 -11.89
C GLY A 56 1.70 -16.32 -12.05
N GLU A 57 0.78 -16.75 -11.20
CA GLU A 57 -0.62 -16.32 -11.25
C GLU A 57 -0.78 -14.85 -10.88
N ASN A 58 -1.25 -14.05 -11.83
CA ASN A 58 -1.73 -12.70 -11.57
C ASN A 58 -3.26 -12.72 -11.62
N VAL A 59 -3.90 -12.13 -10.60
CA VAL A 59 -5.36 -11.99 -10.56
C VAL A 59 -5.71 -10.52 -10.72
N LEU A 60 -6.41 -10.19 -11.80
CA LEU A 60 -6.98 -8.86 -11.99
C LEU A 60 -8.25 -8.74 -11.13
N HIS A 61 -8.26 -7.80 -10.20
CA HIS A 61 -9.39 -7.52 -9.31
C HIS A 61 -9.34 -6.05 -8.86
N THR A 62 -10.38 -5.60 -8.16
CA THR A 62 -10.49 -4.23 -7.66
C THR A 62 -10.82 -4.24 -6.17
N HIS A 63 -10.26 -3.29 -5.42
CA HIS A 63 -10.63 -2.98 -4.05
C HIS A 63 -11.40 -1.66 -4.07
N PRO A 64 -12.74 -1.66 -3.89
CA PRO A 64 -13.54 -0.45 -4.06
C PRO A 64 -13.41 0.57 -2.92
N ALA A 65 -12.78 0.18 -1.80
CA ALA A 65 -12.68 1.00 -0.58
C ALA A 65 -11.23 1.19 -0.11
N GLU A 66 -10.25 0.87 -0.95
CA GLU A 66 -8.82 0.97 -0.59
C GLU A 66 -8.05 1.69 -1.69
N ASP A 67 -7.21 2.64 -1.29
CA ASP A 67 -6.20 3.21 -2.17
C ASP A 67 -4.94 2.35 -2.14
N HIS A 68 -4.39 2.02 -3.32
CA HIS A 68 -3.17 1.21 -3.44
C HIS A 68 -2.03 2.02 -4.06
N SER A 69 -0.85 1.92 -3.47
CA SER A 69 0.43 2.39 -4.02
C SER A 69 1.36 1.20 -4.23
N PHE A 70 2.05 1.15 -5.37
CA PHE A 70 2.96 0.06 -5.70
C PHE A 70 4.40 0.53 -5.88
N ILE A 71 5.34 -0.24 -5.34
CA ILE A 71 6.79 -0.07 -5.57
C ILE A 71 7.31 -1.37 -6.19
N VAL A 72 7.90 -1.29 -7.38
CA VAL A 72 8.50 -2.45 -8.04
C VAL A 72 9.94 -2.62 -7.54
N LEU A 73 10.16 -3.62 -6.68
CA LEU A 73 11.49 -3.89 -6.10
C LEU A 73 12.42 -4.64 -7.06
N ALA A 74 11.87 -5.47 -7.94
CA ALA A 74 12.61 -6.23 -8.95
C ALA A 74 11.71 -6.61 -10.13
N GLY A 75 12.29 -6.75 -11.32
CA GLY A 75 11.58 -7.12 -12.53
C GLY A 75 10.78 -5.97 -13.14
N LYS A 76 9.60 -6.28 -13.70
CA LYS A 76 8.70 -5.32 -14.35
C LYS A 76 7.26 -5.65 -13.97
N ALA A 77 6.45 -4.61 -13.79
CA ALA A 77 5.01 -4.74 -13.58
C ALA A 77 4.27 -4.05 -14.72
N LYS A 78 3.02 -4.46 -14.95
CA LYS A 78 2.07 -3.82 -15.86
C LYS A 78 0.72 -3.77 -15.16
N PHE A 79 0.13 -2.59 -15.08
CA PHE A 79 -1.14 -2.34 -14.41
C PHE A 79 -2.23 -2.11 -15.45
N TYR A 80 -3.42 -2.65 -15.17
CA TYR A 80 -4.58 -2.54 -16.04
C TYR A 80 -5.69 -1.77 -15.32
N GLY A 81 -6.13 -0.67 -15.93
CA GLY A 81 -7.24 0.14 -15.43
C GLY A 81 -8.60 -0.37 -15.91
N LYS A 82 -9.67 0.16 -15.31
CA LYS A 82 -11.07 -0.21 -15.62
C LYS A 82 -11.44 0.06 -17.08
N GLY A 83 -10.88 1.10 -17.69
CA GLY A 83 -11.11 1.48 -19.08
C GLY A 83 -10.17 0.80 -20.08
N GLY A 84 -9.30 -0.11 -19.63
CA GLY A 84 -8.27 -0.74 -20.45
C GLY A 84 -6.96 0.04 -20.51
N GLU A 85 -6.78 1.02 -19.63
CA GLU A 85 -5.51 1.73 -19.48
C GLU A 85 -4.39 0.75 -19.12
N ILE A 86 -3.21 0.96 -19.70
CA ILE A 86 -2.02 0.14 -19.43
C ILE A 86 -0.90 1.07 -18.97
N VAL A 87 -0.40 0.85 -17.75
CA VAL A 87 0.71 1.60 -17.14
C VAL A 87 1.82 0.64 -16.72
#